data_AF-A0A2Z6PCN9-F1
#
_entry.id   AF-A0A2Z6PCN9-F1
#
_cell.length_a   1.000
_cell.length_b   1.000
_cell.length_c   1.000
_cell.angle_alpha   90.00
_cell.angle_beta   90.00
_cell.angle_gamma   90.00
#
_symmetry.space_group_name_H-M   'P 1'
#
loop_
_entity.id
_entity.type
_entity.pdbx_description
1 polymer ?
#
loop_
_entity_poly.entity_id
_entity_poly.type
_entity_poly.pdbx_seq_one_letter_code
_entity_poly.pdbx_strand_id
1 'polypeptide(L)'
;MTRMFGMGDDFGEDAILGKLEGMKDVIEQVNRQFKDPDMTTFVCVCIPEFLSLYETERLVQELTKFEIDTHNIIINQVIFDDEDVESKLLKARMKMQQKYLDQFYMLYDDFNITKLPLLPQEVTGVEALRSFSRHFLTPYQSICSSDQVERLENRITALQCQLKEAEEELEKVKRGKQKA
;
A
#
# COMPACT_ATOMS: atom_id res chain seq x y z
N MET A 1 60.89 -29.71 -37.61
CA MET A 1 60.28 -28.88 -36.55
C MET A 1 59.15 -28.06 -37.17
N THR A 2 57.96 -28.65 -37.26
CA THR A 2 56.77 -27.97 -37.77
C THR A 2 55.83 -27.76 -36.59
N ARG A 3 55.57 -26.48 -36.27
CA ARG A 3 54.60 -26.06 -35.26
C ARG A 3 53.22 -26.62 -35.63
N MET A 4 52.69 -27.52 -34.81
CA MET A 4 51.25 -27.79 -34.71
C MET A 4 50.68 -26.75 -33.74
N PHE A 5 49.93 -25.79 -34.26
CA PHE A 5 49.22 -24.75 -33.52
C PHE A 5 47.79 -24.71 -34.06
N GLY A 6 46.79 -24.60 -33.16
CA GLY A 6 45.50 -24.00 -33.50
C GLY A 6 44.29 -24.92 -33.71
N MET A 7 44.01 -25.89 -32.82
CA MET A 7 42.72 -26.61 -32.87
C MET A 7 42.17 -26.94 -31.47
N GLY A 8 42.06 -25.91 -30.62
CA GLY A 8 41.58 -26.05 -29.24
C GLY A 8 40.72 -24.90 -28.70
N ASP A 9 40.83 -23.68 -29.24
CA ASP A 9 40.08 -22.49 -28.76
C ASP A 9 38.91 -22.06 -29.65
N ASP A 10 38.94 -22.34 -30.96
CA ASP A 10 37.95 -21.86 -31.94
C ASP A 10 36.52 -22.35 -31.65
N PHE A 11 36.37 -23.60 -31.20
CA PHE A 11 35.06 -24.17 -30.84
C PHE A 11 34.46 -23.58 -29.56
N GLY A 12 35.30 -23.01 -28.69
CA GLY A 12 34.86 -22.34 -27.47
C GLY A 12 34.35 -20.93 -27.75
N GLU A 13 35.06 -20.18 -28.59
CA GLU A 13 34.70 -18.81 -28.95
C GLU A 13 33.39 -18.73 -29.74
N ASP A 14 33.20 -19.59 -30.75
CA ASP A 14 31.94 -19.63 -31.54
C ASP A 14 30.73 -20.02 -30.68
N ALA A 15 30.90 -20.95 -29.74
CA ALA A 15 29.84 -21.36 -28.82
C ALA A 15 29.51 -20.27 -27.79
N ILE A 16 30.50 -19.48 -27.36
CA ILE A 16 30.30 -18.33 -26.47
C ILE A 16 29.63 -17.18 -27.24
N LEU A 17 30.06 -16.91 -28.48
CA LEU A 17 29.48 -15.88 -29.34
C LEU A 17 28.02 -16.18 -29.65
N GLY A 18 27.69 -17.41 -30.03
CA GLY A 18 26.31 -17.83 -30.26
C GLY A 18 25.41 -17.71 -29.01
N LYS A 19 25.97 -17.94 -27.81
CA LYS A 19 25.23 -17.69 -26.54
C LYS A 19 25.00 -16.21 -26.29
N LEU A 20 25.98 -15.36 -26.57
CA LEU A 20 25.86 -13.89 -26.41
C LEU A 20 24.84 -13.31 -27.39
N GLU A 21 24.83 -13.78 -28.64
CA GLU A 21 23.83 -13.42 -29.64
C GLU A 21 22.43 -13.86 -29.20
N GLY A 22 22.28 -15.10 -28.75
CA GLY A 22 21.00 -15.59 -28.22
C GLY A 22 20.50 -14.80 -27.00
N MET A 23 21.39 -14.40 -26.09
CA MET A 23 21.03 -13.53 -24.95
C MET A 23 20.59 -12.14 -25.41
N LYS A 24 21.25 -11.57 -26.42
CA LYS A 24 20.90 -10.27 -26.99
C LYS A 24 19.49 -10.30 -27.56
N ASP A 25 19.14 -11.33 -28.33
CA ASP A 25 17.80 -11.46 -28.92
C ASP A 25 16.70 -11.55 -27.85
N VAL A 26 16.95 -12.31 -26.77
CA VAL A 26 16.04 -12.40 -25.63
C VAL A 26 15.87 -11.04 -24.94
N ILE A 27 16.97 -10.31 -24.72
CA ILE A 27 16.93 -8.98 -24.09
C ILE A 27 16.14 -7.99 -24.97
N GLU A 28 16.37 -8.00 -26.28
CA GLU A 28 15.62 -7.13 -27.21
C GLU A 28 14.13 -7.45 -27.19
N GLN A 29 13.76 -8.73 -27.14
CA GLN A 29 12.35 -9.15 -27.06
C GLN A 29 11.70 -8.70 -25.75
N VAL A 30 12.36 -8.90 -24.61
CA VAL A 30 11.86 -8.45 -23.30
C VAL A 30 11.72 -6.93 -23.25
N ASN A 31 12.71 -6.21 -23.78
CA ASN A 31 12.67 -4.75 -23.82
C ASN A 31 11.49 -4.24 -24.64
N ARG A 32 11.20 -4.85 -25.80
CA ARG A 32 10.00 -4.52 -26.59
C ARG A 32 8.70 -4.77 -25.81
N GLN A 33 8.61 -5.87 -25.06
CA GLN A 33 7.42 -6.19 -24.27
C GLN A 33 7.21 -5.24 -23.08
N PHE A 34 8.29 -4.80 -22.43
CA PHE A 34 8.21 -3.84 -21.32
C PHE A 34 7.82 -2.43 -21.74
N LYS A 35 8.08 -2.07 -23.00
CA LYS A 35 7.70 -0.79 -23.60
C LYS A 35 6.28 -0.76 -24.17
N ASP A 36 5.63 -1.91 -24.26
CA ASP A 36 4.26 -2.01 -24.79
C ASP A 36 3.25 -1.86 -23.64
N PRO A 37 2.51 -0.73 -23.56
CA PRO A 37 1.58 -0.46 -22.46
C PRO A 37 0.35 -1.37 -22.48
N ASP A 38 -0.01 -1.97 -23.63
CA ASP A 38 -1.12 -2.91 -23.72
C ASP A 38 -0.74 -4.29 -23.17
N MET A 39 0.57 -4.57 -23.07
CA MET A 39 1.12 -5.85 -22.61
C MET A 39 1.65 -5.78 -21.18
N THR A 40 2.32 -4.68 -20.81
CA THR A 40 3.01 -4.54 -19.52
C THR A 40 2.70 -3.19 -18.89
N THR A 41 2.30 -3.21 -17.62
CA THR A 41 2.20 -2.02 -16.76
C THR A 41 2.89 -2.28 -15.43
N PHE A 42 3.48 -1.24 -14.85
CA PHE A 42 4.12 -1.28 -13.55
C PHE A 42 3.22 -0.60 -12.52
N VAL A 43 2.93 -1.30 -11.43
CA VAL A 43 2.10 -0.79 -10.33
C VAL A 43 2.99 -0.43 -9.14
N CYS A 44 3.10 0.86 -8.84
CA CYS A 44 3.89 1.34 -7.70
C CYS A 44 3.11 1.13 -6.40
N VAL A 45 3.77 0.64 -5.35
CA VAL A 45 3.19 0.50 -4.00
C VAL A 45 3.97 1.36 -3.03
N CYS A 46 3.29 2.24 -2.31
CA CYS A 46 3.90 3.17 -1.37
C CYS A 46 3.04 3.34 -0.10
N ILE A 47 3.59 4.05 0.89
CA ILE A 47 2.86 4.49 2.09
C ILE A 47 2.82 6.02 2.12
N PRO A 48 1.81 6.65 2.76
CA PRO A 48 1.66 8.11 2.79
C PRO A 48 2.63 8.77 3.79
N GLU A 49 3.93 8.65 3.51
CA GLU A 49 5.03 9.23 4.29
C GLU A 49 6.07 9.88 3.36
N PHE A 50 6.86 10.82 3.91
CA PHE A 50 7.79 11.64 3.13
C PHE A 50 8.81 10.84 2.31
N LEU A 51 9.46 9.86 2.96
CA LEU A 51 10.51 9.06 2.30
C LEU A 51 9.91 8.20 1.18
N SER A 52 8.76 7.58 1.44
CA SER A 52 8.10 6.71 0.47
C SER A 52 7.59 7.48 -0.76
N LEU A 53 7.13 8.72 -0.58
CA LEU A 53 6.77 9.61 -1.70
C LEU A 53 7.99 9.91 -2.58
N TYR A 54 9.12 10.30 -1.97
CA TYR A 54 10.33 10.63 -2.72
C TYR A 54 10.94 9.42 -3.44
N GLU A 55 10.91 8.24 -2.81
CA GLU A 55 11.33 6.99 -3.46
C GLU A 55 10.44 6.65 -4.65
N THR A 56 9.12 6.80 -4.51
CA THR A 56 8.16 6.54 -5.58
C THR A 56 8.37 7.51 -6.74
N GLU A 57 8.62 8.79 -6.48
CA GLU A 57 8.91 9.78 -7.51
C GLU A 57 10.16 9.40 -8.31
N ARG A 58 11.25 9.03 -7.64
CA ARG A 58 12.47 8.59 -8.32
C ARG A 58 12.25 7.33 -9.14
N LEU A 59 11.48 6.37 -8.61
CA LEU A 59 11.14 5.14 -9.32
C LEU A 59 10.33 5.42 -10.59
N VAL A 60 9.28 6.25 -10.49
CA VAL A 60 8.45 6.63 -11.65
C VAL A 60 9.32 7.33 -12.70
N GLN A 61 10.16 8.28 -12.30
CA GLN A 61 11.09 8.96 -13.23
C GLN A 61 12.07 8.00 -13.91
N GLU A 62 12.55 6.96 -13.23
CA GLU A 62 13.41 5.94 -13.85
C GLU A 62 12.64 5.08 -14.85
N LEU A 63 11.44 4.63 -14.49
CA LEU A 63 10.59 3.81 -15.36
C LEU A 63 10.15 4.58 -16.62
N THR A 64 9.83 5.87 -16.49
CA THR A 64 9.53 6.74 -17.64
C THR A 64 10.72 6.86 -18.60
N LYS A 65 11.98 6.90 -18.11
CA LYS A 65 13.17 6.92 -18.98
C LYS A 65 13.31 5.64 -19.81
N PHE A 66 12.83 4.52 -19.30
CA PHE A 66 12.81 3.24 -20.00
C PHE A 66 11.55 3.04 -20.84
N GLU A 67 10.67 4.04 -20.92
CA GLU A 67 9.38 3.99 -21.63
C GLU A 67 8.47 2.86 -21.10
N ILE A 68 8.56 2.57 -19.79
CA ILE A 68 7.71 1.58 -19.12
C ILE A 68 6.47 2.28 -18.56
N ASP A 69 5.31 1.71 -18.86
CA ASP A 69 4.01 2.20 -18.37
C ASP A 69 3.91 2.12 -16.84
N THR A 70 3.50 3.22 -16.18
CA THR A 70 3.48 3.34 -14.70
C THR A 70 2.24 4.05 -14.16
N HIS A 71 1.12 4.05 -14.88
CA HIS A 71 -0.05 4.88 -14.54
C HIS A 71 -0.82 4.44 -13.28
N ASN A 72 -0.36 3.43 -12.54
CA ASN A 72 -1.07 2.86 -11.39
C ASN A 72 -0.23 2.97 -10.11
N ILE A 73 -0.79 3.63 -9.08
CA ILE A 73 -0.15 3.78 -7.77
C ILE A 73 -1.10 3.27 -6.68
N ILE A 74 -0.58 2.42 -5.80
CA ILE A 74 -1.26 1.92 -4.61
C ILE A 74 -0.64 2.58 -3.39
N ILE A 75 -1.47 3.31 -2.63
CA ILE A 75 -1.08 3.86 -1.35
C ILE A 75 -1.64 2.94 -0.26
N ASN A 76 -0.76 2.16 0.36
CA ASN A 76 -1.11 1.21 1.41
C ASN A 76 -0.98 1.82 2.81
N GLN A 77 -1.52 1.13 3.82
CA GLN A 77 -1.44 1.52 5.24
C GLN A 77 -2.05 2.92 5.52
N VAL A 78 -3.07 3.28 4.77
CA VAL A 78 -3.80 4.54 4.98
C VAL A 78 -4.70 4.38 6.21
N ILE A 79 -4.53 5.29 7.15
CA ILE A 79 -5.43 5.40 8.30
C ILE A 79 -6.60 6.27 7.86
N PHE A 80 -7.77 5.65 7.69
CA PHE A 80 -8.99 6.36 7.33
C PHE A 80 -9.58 7.06 8.54
N ASP A 81 -10.14 8.25 8.33
CA ASP A 81 -10.78 9.00 9.39
C ASP A 81 -11.95 8.20 9.97
N ASP A 82 -11.90 8.05 11.28
CA ASP A 82 -12.96 7.45 12.05
C ASP A 82 -13.24 8.43 13.18
N GLU A 83 -14.41 9.07 13.11
CA GLU A 83 -14.80 10.17 14.00
C GLU A 83 -14.75 9.74 15.49
N ASP A 84 -14.79 8.43 15.76
CA ASP A 84 -14.75 7.83 17.09
C ASP A 84 -13.34 7.66 17.70
N VAL A 85 -12.27 8.01 17.00
CA VAL A 85 -10.90 7.89 17.52
C VAL A 85 -10.56 9.03 18.48
N GLU A 86 -10.38 8.73 19.77
CA GLU A 86 -10.00 9.73 20.77
C GLU A 86 -8.48 9.98 20.87
N SER A 87 -7.65 9.12 20.27
CA SER A 87 -6.19 9.18 20.40
C SER A 87 -5.59 10.38 19.65
N LYS A 88 -4.94 11.29 20.41
CA LYS A 88 -4.19 12.43 19.84
C LYS A 88 -3.08 12.00 18.89
N LEU A 89 -2.42 10.87 19.15
CA LEU A 89 -1.34 10.36 18.30
C LEU A 89 -1.87 9.85 16.96
N LEU A 90 -3.01 9.15 16.96
CA LEU A 90 -3.64 8.69 15.73
C LEU A 90 -4.12 9.86 14.88
N LYS A 91 -4.78 10.86 15.49
CA LYS A 91 -5.18 12.10 14.78
C LYS A 91 -3.99 12.84 14.18
N ALA A 92 -2.88 12.94 14.92
CA ALA A 92 -1.65 13.54 14.40
C ALA A 92 -1.08 12.76 13.21
N ARG A 93 -1.09 11.43 13.27
CA ARG A 93 -0.62 10.57 12.18
C ARG A 93 -1.53 10.64 10.96
N MET A 94 -2.85 10.62 11.13
CA MET A 94 -3.83 10.83 10.05
C MET A 94 -3.62 12.17 9.35
N LYS A 95 -3.47 13.26 10.12
CA LYS A 95 -3.21 14.60 9.56
C LYS A 95 -1.89 14.64 8.77
N MET A 96 -0.86 13.96 9.26
CA MET A 96 0.41 13.83 8.53
C MET A 96 0.22 13.05 7.22
N GLN A 97 -0.48 11.91 7.26
CA GLN A 97 -0.77 11.12 6.06
C GLN A 97 -1.60 11.91 5.04
N GLN A 98 -2.62 12.64 5.49
CA GLN A 98 -3.48 13.46 4.62
C GLN A 98 -2.67 14.48 3.82
N LYS A 99 -1.71 15.16 4.47
CA LYS A 99 -0.81 16.09 3.78
C LYS A 99 -0.08 15.41 2.60
N TYR A 100 0.40 14.17 2.78
CA TYR A 100 1.11 13.45 1.72
C TYR A 100 0.16 12.86 0.69
N LEU A 101 -1.03 12.42 1.08
CA LEU A 101 -2.08 12.01 0.16
C LEU A 101 -2.45 13.16 -0.79
N ASP A 102 -2.64 14.36 -0.25
CA ASP A 102 -2.92 15.55 -1.06
C ASP A 102 -1.78 15.81 -2.06
N GLN A 103 -0.52 15.67 -1.63
CA GLN A 103 0.64 15.78 -2.53
C GLN A 103 0.65 14.71 -3.62
N PHE A 104 0.30 13.46 -3.31
CA PHE A 104 0.17 12.41 -4.33
C PHE A 104 -0.88 12.76 -5.36
N TYR A 105 -2.07 13.21 -4.94
CA TYR A 105 -3.12 13.62 -5.89
C TYR A 105 -2.76 14.87 -6.70
N MET A 106 -1.91 15.76 -6.18
CA MET A 106 -1.43 16.92 -6.93
C MET A 106 -0.32 16.59 -7.93
N LEU A 107 0.54 15.62 -7.62
CA LEU A 107 1.69 15.25 -8.46
C LEU A 107 1.31 14.23 -9.54
N TYR A 108 0.30 13.40 -9.28
CA TYR A 108 -0.10 12.27 -10.11
C TYR A 108 -1.61 12.30 -10.39
N ASP A 109 -2.12 13.46 -10.81
CA ASP A 109 -3.54 13.67 -11.13
C ASP A 109 -4.04 12.79 -12.29
N ASP A 110 -3.17 12.52 -13.26
CA ASP A 110 -3.44 11.64 -14.40
C ASP A 110 -3.24 10.14 -14.08
N PHE A 111 -2.89 9.78 -12.84
CA PHE A 111 -2.64 8.39 -12.43
C PHE A 111 -3.83 7.79 -11.70
N ASN A 112 -3.96 6.46 -11.80
CA ASN A 112 -4.91 5.69 -11.01
C ASN A 112 -4.36 5.46 -9.60
N ILE A 113 -4.77 6.30 -8.66
CA ILE A 113 -4.39 6.18 -7.25
C ILE A 113 -5.41 5.35 -6.47
N THR A 114 -4.99 4.17 -6.02
CA THR A 114 -5.79 3.27 -5.16
C THR A 114 -5.32 3.35 -3.71
N LYS A 115 -6.22 3.67 -2.79
CA LYS A 115 -5.93 3.74 -1.35
C LYS A 115 -6.35 2.46 -0.64
N LEU A 116 -5.46 1.86 0.15
CA LEU A 116 -5.73 0.66 0.94
C LEU A 116 -5.62 0.95 2.45
N PRO A 117 -6.52 0.39 3.26
CA PRO A 117 -6.56 0.65 4.70
C PRO A 117 -5.40 -0.02 5.44
N LEU A 118 -4.96 0.63 6.51
CA LEU A 118 -4.17 -0.04 7.55
C LEU A 118 -5.08 -1.00 8.32
N LEU A 119 -4.73 -2.28 8.32
CA LEU A 119 -5.43 -3.31 9.10
C LEU A 119 -4.72 -3.56 10.44
N PRO A 120 -5.46 -3.88 11.52
CA PRO A 120 -4.88 -4.14 12.84
C PRO A 120 -4.10 -5.45 12.92
N GLN A 121 -4.36 -6.38 12.00
CA GLN A 121 -3.72 -7.69 11.93
C GLN A 121 -3.04 -7.86 10.57
N GLU A 122 -1.98 -8.66 10.54
CA GLU A 122 -1.30 -9.01 9.31
C GLU A 122 -2.22 -9.84 8.40
N VAL A 123 -2.22 -9.51 7.10
CA VAL A 123 -3.01 -10.22 6.11
C VAL A 123 -2.26 -11.48 5.69
N THR A 124 -2.56 -12.61 6.34
CA THR A 124 -1.93 -13.90 6.06
C THR A 124 -2.96 -14.98 5.76
N GLY A 125 -2.61 -15.90 4.85
CA GLY A 125 -3.51 -16.95 4.38
C GLY A 125 -4.40 -16.53 3.22
N VAL A 126 -4.85 -17.53 2.45
CA VAL A 126 -5.57 -17.34 1.18
C VAL A 126 -6.89 -16.57 1.37
N GLU A 127 -7.62 -16.86 2.45
CA GLU A 127 -8.90 -16.22 2.72
C GLU A 127 -8.75 -14.74 3.10
N ALA A 128 -7.78 -14.41 3.95
CA ALA A 128 -7.49 -13.03 4.32
C ALA A 128 -7.03 -12.22 3.10
N LEU A 129 -6.15 -12.78 2.26
CA LEU A 129 -5.71 -12.15 1.01
C LEU A 129 -6.87 -11.91 0.05
N ARG A 130 -7.77 -12.89 -0.12
CA ARG A 130 -8.98 -12.74 -0.95
C ARG A 130 -9.93 -11.70 -0.37
N SER A 131 -10.02 -11.60 0.95
CA SER A 131 -10.82 -10.58 1.60
C SER A 131 -10.24 -9.18 1.35
N PHE A 132 -8.92 -9.02 1.55
CA PHE A 132 -8.20 -7.77 1.36
C PHE A 132 -8.18 -7.33 -0.11
N SER A 133 -8.11 -8.26 -1.07
CA SER A 133 -8.08 -7.95 -2.50
C SER A 133 -9.34 -7.24 -2.99
N ARG A 134 -10.47 -7.38 -2.28
CA ARG A 134 -11.71 -6.65 -2.59
C ARG A 134 -11.53 -5.13 -2.54
N HIS A 135 -10.64 -4.64 -1.68
CA HIS A 135 -10.36 -3.20 -1.53
C HIS A 135 -9.64 -2.58 -2.75
N PHE A 136 -9.11 -3.40 -3.67
CA PHE A 136 -8.51 -2.91 -4.91
C PHE A 136 -9.56 -2.57 -5.98
N LEU A 137 -10.71 -3.24 -5.95
CA LEU A 137 -11.78 -3.04 -6.94
C LEU A 137 -12.79 -1.99 -6.48
N THR A 138 -13.10 -2.01 -5.18
CA THR A 138 -14.03 -1.07 -4.56
C THR A 138 -13.27 -0.24 -3.54
N PRO A 139 -13.35 1.12 -3.61
CA PRO A 139 -12.74 1.97 -2.60
C PRO A 139 -13.15 1.51 -1.21
N TYR A 140 -12.18 1.35 -0.31
CA TYR A 140 -12.47 1.01 1.08
C TYR A 140 -13.38 2.07 1.68
N GLN A 141 -14.59 1.65 2.04
CA GLN A 141 -15.49 2.45 2.84
C GLN A 141 -15.18 2.09 4.29
N SER A 142 -14.72 3.08 5.06
CA SER A 142 -14.72 2.95 6.52
C SER A 142 -16.14 2.56 6.92
N ILE A 143 -16.28 1.58 7.82
CA ILE A 143 -17.57 1.14 8.36
C ILE A 143 -18.36 2.36 8.90
N CYS A 144 -17.61 3.43 9.27
CA CYS A 144 -17.65 4.87 8.94
C CYS A 144 -18.73 5.55 8.04
N SER A 145 -19.24 4.90 6.99
CA SER A 145 -20.15 5.54 6.01
C SER A 145 -21.62 5.14 6.13
N SER A 146 -21.95 4.16 6.97
CA SER A 146 -23.35 3.82 7.30
C SER A 146 -23.88 4.85 8.28
N ASP A 147 -24.86 5.64 7.84
CA ASP A 147 -25.69 6.59 8.58
C ASP A 147 -25.11 7.20 9.88
N GLN A 148 -24.71 8.48 9.84
CA GLN A 148 -24.25 9.21 11.03
C GLN A 148 -25.25 9.10 12.20
N VAL A 149 -26.54 8.97 11.88
CA VAL A 149 -27.62 8.80 12.86
C VAL A 149 -27.47 7.49 13.63
N GLU A 150 -27.30 6.37 12.94
CA GLU A 150 -27.19 5.03 13.56
C GLU A 150 -25.96 4.94 14.48
N ARG A 151 -24.85 5.62 14.12
CA ARG A 151 -23.67 5.70 14.98
C ARG A 151 -23.87 6.53 16.22
N LEU A 152 -24.45 7.71 16.07
CA LEU A 152 -24.72 8.58 17.22
C LEU A 152 -25.68 7.87 18.19
N GLU A 153 -26.68 7.14 17.69
CA GLU A 153 -27.58 6.34 18.50
C GLU A 153 -26.85 5.20 19.26
N ASN A 154 -26.00 4.45 18.56
CA ASN A 154 -25.19 3.39 19.19
C ASN A 154 -24.20 3.95 20.22
N ARG A 155 -23.58 5.10 19.94
CA ARG A 155 -22.65 5.79 20.84
C ARG A 155 -23.35 6.34 22.08
N ILE A 156 -24.53 6.95 21.92
CA ILE A 156 -25.38 7.41 23.04
C ILE A 156 -25.74 6.22 23.93
N THR A 157 -26.13 5.10 23.33
CA THR A 157 -26.51 3.89 24.07
C THR A 157 -25.35 3.32 24.87
N ALA A 158 -24.16 3.24 24.26
CA ALA A 158 -22.94 2.78 24.93
C ALA A 158 -22.54 3.70 26.11
N LEU A 159 -22.58 5.02 25.91
CA LEU A 159 -22.25 6.00 26.95
C LEU A 159 -23.26 5.96 28.11
N GLN A 160 -24.55 5.75 27.84
CA GLN A 160 -25.56 5.58 28.88
C GLN A 160 -25.31 4.33 29.72
N CYS A 161 -24.87 3.23 29.10
CA CYS A 161 -24.49 2.01 29.82
C CYS A 161 -23.30 2.25 30.75
N GLN A 162 -22.25 2.90 30.24
CA GLN A 162 -21.07 3.27 31.03
C GLN A 162 -21.41 4.24 32.17
N LEU A 163 -22.31 5.21 31.92
CA LEU A 163 -22.76 6.15 32.94
C LEU A 163 -23.48 5.41 34.08
N LYS A 164 -24.35 4.46 33.74
CA LYS A 164 -25.09 3.66 34.72
C LYS A 164 -24.16 2.79 35.56
N GLU A 165 -23.17 2.15 34.95
CA GLU A 165 -22.15 1.37 35.66
C GLU A 165 -21.36 2.28 36.64
N ALA A 166 -20.94 3.46 36.18
CA ALA A 166 -20.23 4.43 37.01
C ALA A 166 -21.11 4.96 38.17
N GLU A 167 -22.41 5.17 37.95
CA GLU A 167 -23.37 5.56 38.99
C GLU A 167 -23.56 4.46 40.03
N GLU A 168 -23.64 3.19 39.62
CA GLU A 168 -23.72 2.05 40.53
C GLU A 168 -22.45 1.88 41.36
N GLU A 169 -21.27 2.08 40.77
CA GLU A 169 -20.00 2.11 41.52
C GLU A 169 -19.97 3.27 42.51
N LEU A 170 -20.41 4.47 42.10
CA LEU A 170 -20.47 5.64 42.96
C LEU A 170 -21.43 5.43 44.15
N GLU A 171 -22.59 4.81 43.93
CA GLU A 171 -23.54 4.40 44.97
C GLU A 171 -22.89 3.42 45.96
N LYS A 172 -22.17 2.40 45.48
CA LYS A 172 -21.45 1.44 46.34
C LYS A 172 -20.41 2.15 47.21
N VAL A 173 -19.62 3.05 46.62
CA VAL A 173 -18.60 3.84 47.34
C VAL A 173 -19.24 4.78 48.37
N LYS A 174 -20.36 5.44 48.03
CA LYS A 174 -21.10 6.30 48.98
C LYS A 174 -21.68 5.51 50.15
N ARG A 175 -22.25 4.33 49.91
CA ARG A 175 -22.75 3.42 50.96
C ARG A 175 -21.62 2.87 51.83
N GLY A 176 -20.43 2.64 51.27
CA GLY A 176 -19.24 2.26 52.01
C GLY A 176 -18.72 3.35 52.94
N LYS A 177 -18.79 4.62 52.53
CA LYS A 177 -18.39 5.78 53.36
C LYS A 177 -19.39 6.15 54.47
N GLN A 178 -20.67 5.79 54.35
CA GLN A 178 -21.67 6.02 55.40
C GLN A 178 -21.67 4.97 56.53
N LYS A 179 -20.95 3.85 56.35
CA LYS A 179 -20.83 2.77 57.35
C LYS A 179 -19.50 2.79 58.14
N ALA A 180 -18.68 3.80 57.93
CA ALA A 180 -17.41 4.04 58.64
C ALA A 180 -17.55 5.24 59.58
#